data_AF-A0A285BLN3-F1
#
_entry.id   AF-A0A285BLN3-F1
#
_cell.length_a   1.000
_cell.length_b   1.000
_cell.length_c   1.000
_cell.angle_alpha   90.00
_cell.angle_beta   90.00
_cell.angle_gamma   90.00
#
_symmetry.space_group_name_H-M   'P 1'
#
loop_
_entity.id
_entity.type
_entity.pdbx_description
1 polymer ?
#
loop_
_entity_poly.entity_id
_entity_poly.type
_entity_poly.pdbx_seq_one_letter_code
_entity_poly.pdbx_strand_id
1 'polypeptide(L)'
;MSYDNTQPPMPGYNPPPGPGYYPPQPPQAPQSPKKTTTVLIAAGAAVVAAVLAAVVTASVTGDGKAEAAPTVTVTKTAPAEGGDSAADDSATDAADSDAPAEDSGDDSYGFDDTIAYDNDVEISLTKITRAVSSEYASPEKTPYAKFTIKIVNKSDKKIDASMMTVNCAYGDEGKEGESIYDDGLDGLPDTNILAGRSLSVPWGCELPKGESFLQIEVAPDYESETAIFTGKVK
;
A
#
# COMPACT_ATOMS: atom_id res chain seq x y z
N MET A 1 79.42 -5.10 -23.97
CA MET A 1 78.67 -4.81 -22.73
C MET A 1 77.21 -5.05 -23.05
N SER A 2 76.70 -6.21 -22.68
CA SER A 2 75.33 -6.65 -22.93
C SER A 2 74.54 -6.44 -21.64
N TYR A 3 73.46 -5.67 -21.70
CA TYR A 3 72.47 -5.65 -20.63
C TYR A 3 71.32 -6.56 -21.05
N ASP A 4 71.20 -7.63 -20.27
CA ASP A 4 70.15 -8.63 -20.28
C ASP A 4 68.84 -7.96 -19.83
N ASN A 5 67.79 -8.08 -20.64
CA ASN A 5 66.48 -7.45 -20.41
C ASN A 5 65.43 -8.54 -20.19
N THR A 6 65.61 -9.34 -19.14
CA THR A 6 64.60 -10.30 -18.68
C THR A 6 63.59 -9.59 -17.77
N GLN A 7 62.43 -9.29 -18.33
CA GLN A 7 61.24 -8.90 -17.58
C GLN A 7 60.65 -10.15 -16.89
N PRO A 8 60.27 -10.09 -15.60
CA PRO A 8 59.69 -11.25 -14.92
C PRO A 8 58.30 -11.59 -15.49
N PRO A 9 57.89 -12.88 -15.52
CA PRO A 9 56.59 -13.28 -16.02
C PRO A 9 55.48 -12.78 -15.11
N MET A 10 54.51 -12.06 -15.68
CA MET A 10 53.29 -11.64 -14.99
C MET A 10 52.44 -12.88 -14.64
N PRO A 11 51.86 -12.95 -13.42
CA PRO A 11 50.98 -14.05 -13.04
C PRO A 11 49.73 -14.11 -13.93
N GLY A 12 49.31 -15.33 -14.26
CA GLY A 12 48.35 -15.67 -15.30
C GLY A 12 47.04 -14.91 -15.25
N TYR A 13 46.80 -14.12 -16.30
CA TYR A 13 45.49 -13.57 -16.63
C TYR A 13 44.69 -14.67 -17.33
N ASN A 14 43.81 -15.36 -16.60
CA ASN A 14 42.84 -16.27 -17.19
C ASN A 14 41.68 -15.39 -17.71
N PRO A 15 41.41 -15.34 -19.03
CA PRO A 15 40.31 -14.54 -19.55
C PRO A 15 38.98 -15.03 -18.98
N PRO A 16 37.98 -14.15 -18.77
CA PRO A 16 36.65 -14.58 -18.34
C PRO A 16 36.07 -15.55 -19.39
N PRO A 17 35.32 -16.58 -18.97
CA PRO A 17 34.63 -17.45 -19.91
C PRO A 17 33.73 -16.60 -20.80
N GLY A 18 33.89 -16.74 -22.11
CA GLY A 18 33.04 -16.06 -23.10
C GLY A 18 31.56 -16.41 -22.89
N PRO A 19 30.63 -15.64 -23.48
CA PRO A 19 29.20 -15.85 -23.29
C PRO A 19 28.83 -17.29 -23.66
N GLY A 20 28.54 -18.09 -22.64
CA GLY A 20 28.07 -19.44 -22.81
C GLY A 20 26.76 -19.41 -23.58
N TYR A 21 26.68 -20.26 -24.61
CA TYR A 21 25.42 -20.59 -25.26
C TYR A 21 24.49 -21.20 -24.20
N TYR A 22 23.56 -20.41 -23.66
CA TYR A 22 22.41 -20.96 -22.97
C TYR A 22 21.55 -21.67 -24.04
N PRO A 23 21.19 -22.95 -23.85
CA PRO A 23 20.21 -23.57 -24.71
C PRO A 23 18.90 -22.77 -24.63
N PRO A 24 18.16 -22.63 -25.74
CA PRO A 24 16.88 -21.93 -25.72
C PRO A 24 15.97 -22.58 -24.68
N GLN A 25 15.41 -21.77 -23.76
CA GLN A 25 14.40 -22.25 -22.83
C GLN A 25 13.25 -22.87 -23.64
N PRO A 26 12.75 -24.06 -23.25
CA PRO A 26 11.59 -24.62 -23.91
C PRO A 26 10.41 -23.64 -23.78
N PRO A 27 9.56 -23.50 -24.82
CA PRO A 27 8.41 -22.61 -24.77
C PRO A 27 7.57 -22.93 -23.53
N GLN A 28 7.33 -21.92 -22.70
CA GLN A 28 6.45 -22.06 -21.54
C GLN A 28 5.08 -22.51 -22.03
N ALA A 29 4.53 -23.56 -21.40
CA ALA A 29 3.21 -24.04 -21.74
C ALA A 29 2.18 -22.91 -21.52
N PRO A 30 1.21 -22.73 -22.43
CA PRO A 30 0.18 -21.71 -22.26
C PRO A 30 -0.55 -21.94 -20.93
N GLN A 31 -0.47 -20.97 -20.03
CA GLN A 31 -1.17 -21.01 -18.77
C GLN A 31 -2.67 -21.03 -19.04
N SER A 32 -3.36 -22.00 -18.45
CA SER A 32 -4.81 -22.14 -18.61
C SER A 32 -5.50 -20.97 -17.91
N PRO A 33 -6.51 -20.32 -18.52
CA PRO A 33 -7.23 -19.24 -17.86
C PRO A 33 -7.92 -19.78 -16.60
N LYS A 34 -7.48 -19.33 -15.43
CA LYS A 34 -8.15 -19.61 -14.16
C LYS A 34 -9.44 -18.79 -14.13
N LYS A 35 -10.57 -19.46 -13.91
CA LYS A 35 -11.87 -18.81 -13.78
C LYS A 35 -11.91 -18.09 -12.43
N THR A 36 -11.92 -16.76 -12.46
CA THR A 36 -12.20 -15.94 -11.28
C THR A 36 -13.67 -16.10 -10.91
N THR A 37 -13.92 -16.52 -9.67
CA THR A 37 -15.27 -16.55 -9.10
C THR A 37 -15.43 -15.27 -8.28
N THR A 38 -16.02 -14.24 -8.88
CA THR A 38 -16.31 -12.96 -8.23
C THR A 38 -17.34 -13.18 -7.11
N VAL A 39 -16.91 -13.05 -5.85
CA VAL A 39 -17.81 -12.97 -4.70
C VAL A 39 -17.95 -11.49 -4.34
N LEU A 40 -19.10 -10.90 -4.68
CA LEU A 40 -19.47 -9.55 -4.25
C LEU A 40 -19.81 -9.57 -2.75
N ILE A 41 -18.92 -9.06 -1.90
CA ILE A 41 -19.21 -8.80 -0.48
C ILE A 41 -19.66 -7.34 -0.36
N ALA A 42 -20.96 -7.13 -0.18
CA ALA A 42 -21.54 -5.82 0.11
C ALA A 42 -21.07 -5.32 1.49
N ALA A 43 -20.48 -4.12 1.53
CA ALA A 43 -19.99 -3.46 2.73
C ALA A 43 -21.14 -3.07 3.67
N GLY A 44 -21.11 -3.60 4.90
CA GLY A 44 -21.99 -3.17 5.99
C GLY A 44 -21.41 -1.95 6.71
N ALA A 45 -22.12 -0.82 6.63
CA ALA A 45 -21.82 0.39 7.38
C ALA A 45 -22.01 0.16 8.90
N ALA A 46 -20.94 0.28 9.68
CA ALA A 46 -20.99 0.23 11.13
C ALA A 46 -20.95 1.66 11.71
N VAL A 47 -22.07 2.05 12.32
CA VAL A 47 -22.31 3.32 13.01
C VAL A 47 -21.45 3.41 14.28
N VAL A 48 -20.63 4.45 14.38
CA VAL A 48 -19.88 4.80 15.60
C VAL A 48 -20.82 5.57 16.53
N ALA A 49 -21.23 4.94 17.63
CA ALA A 49 -21.87 5.62 18.75
C ALA A 49 -20.93 5.60 19.96
N ALA A 50 -20.41 6.78 20.30
CA ALA A 50 -19.58 7.03 21.47
C ALA A 50 -20.41 6.91 22.76
N VAL A 51 -19.85 6.23 23.78
CA VAL A 51 -20.31 6.36 25.17
C VAL A 51 -19.10 6.64 26.04
N LEU A 52 -18.90 7.92 26.37
CA LEU A 52 -18.11 8.35 27.51
C LEU A 52 -19.06 8.53 28.70
N ALA A 53 -18.88 7.72 29.74
CA ALA A 53 -19.31 8.07 31.09
C ALA A 53 -18.32 7.48 32.09
N ALA A 54 -17.42 8.35 32.56
CA ALA A 54 -16.57 8.09 33.71
C ALA A 54 -17.40 8.17 34.99
N VAL A 55 -17.29 7.16 35.86
CA VAL A 55 -17.54 7.32 37.30
C VAL A 55 -16.37 6.66 38.03
N VAL A 56 -15.51 7.51 38.59
CA VAL A 56 -14.53 7.13 39.62
C VAL A 56 -15.05 7.66 40.95
N THR A 57 -15.30 6.76 41.90
CA THR A 57 -15.04 7.02 43.32
C THR A 57 -14.74 5.70 44.03
N ALA A 58 -13.53 5.61 44.59
CA ALA A 58 -13.09 4.57 45.51
C ALA A 58 -13.56 4.88 46.94
N SER A 59 -13.87 3.86 47.75
CA SER A 59 -13.29 3.67 49.12
C SER A 59 -13.95 2.52 49.90
N VAL A 60 -13.05 1.65 50.42
CA VAL A 60 -12.98 1.06 51.79
C VAL A 60 -14.11 0.17 52.36
N THR A 61 -13.72 -1.10 52.55
CA THR A 61 -13.91 -2.02 53.70
C THR A 61 -15.21 -1.99 54.52
N GLY A 62 -15.92 -3.13 54.56
CA GLY A 62 -16.88 -3.44 55.63
C GLY A 62 -17.81 -4.61 55.34
N ASP A 63 -17.68 -5.67 56.15
CA ASP A 63 -18.49 -6.89 56.28
C ASP A 63 -20.02 -6.63 56.24
N GLY A 64 -20.81 -7.41 55.48
CA GLY A 64 -22.27 -7.29 55.52
C GLY A 64 -23.05 -8.02 54.43
N LYS A 65 -23.68 -9.12 54.81
CA LYS A 65 -24.60 -10.02 54.10
C LYS A 65 -25.91 -9.36 53.62
N ALA A 66 -26.36 -9.70 52.40
CA ALA A 66 -27.70 -9.59 51.76
C ALA A 66 -27.52 -9.17 50.28
N GLU A 67 -28.32 -9.46 49.25
CA GLU A 67 -29.53 -10.23 48.95
C GLU A 67 -29.77 -10.00 47.43
N ALA A 68 -30.43 -10.93 46.74
CA ALA A 68 -31.05 -10.83 45.41
C ALA A 68 -30.32 -10.07 44.28
N ALA A 69 -29.75 -10.82 43.32
CA ALA A 69 -29.33 -10.29 42.03
C ALA A 69 -30.55 -9.85 41.18
N PRO A 70 -30.55 -8.64 40.58
CA PRO A 70 -31.61 -8.23 39.67
C PRO A 70 -31.48 -8.95 38.32
N THR A 71 -32.57 -9.62 37.92
CA THR A 71 -32.77 -10.26 36.63
C THR A 71 -33.01 -9.18 35.57
N VAL A 72 -32.16 -9.09 34.55
CA VAL A 72 -32.36 -8.17 33.42
C VAL A 72 -33.26 -8.86 32.39
N THR A 73 -34.48 -8.36 32.26
CA THR A 73 -35.47 -8.77 31.25
C THR A 73 -35.18 -8.01 29.95
N VAL A 74 -34.96 -8.71 28.83
CA VAL A 74 -34.77 -8.10 27.50
C VAL A 74 -36.09 -8.18 26.73
N THR A 75 -36.70 -7.02 26.47
CA THR A 75 -37.89 -6.89 25.61
C THR A 75 -37.44 -6.59 24.18
N LYS A 76 -37.84 -7.43 23.22
CA LYS A 76 -37.61 -7.27 21.78
C LYS A 76 -38.84 -6.62 21.15
N THR A 77 -38.68 -5.43 20.56
CA THR A 77 -39.74 -4.73 19.81
C THR A 77 -39.45 -4.77 18.30
N ALA A 78 -40.45 -5.14 17.51
CA ALA A 78 -40.45 -5.20 16.04
C ALA A 78 -40.79 -3.83 15.40
N PRO A 79 -40.42 -3.58 14.12
CA PRO A 79 -40.60 -2.28 13.48
C PRO A 79 -41.98 -2.13 12.81
N ALA A 80 -42.46 -0.88 12.70
CA ALA A 80 -43.59 -0.49 11.87
C ALA A 80 -43.14 0.58 10.86
N GLU A 81 -43.50 0.36 9.59
CA GLU A 81 -43.35 1.27 8.44
C GLU A 81 -44.50 2.30 8.34
N GLY A 82 -44.23 3.36 7.58
CA GLY A 82 -45.21 4.28 6.98
C GLY A 82 -45.08 5.72 7.51
N GLY A 83 -45.00 6.79 6.72
CA GLY A 83 -45.05 7.03 5.28
C GLY A 83 -45.20 8.55 5.02
N ASP A 84 -44.88 8.99 3.79
CA ASP A 84 -45.30 10.23 3.09
C ASP A 84 -44.94 11.62 3.71
N SER A 85 -44.68 12.75 3.03
CA SER A 85 -44.73 13.25 1.65
C SER A 85 -43.98 14.62 1.67
N ALA A 86 -43.10 14.95 0.72
CA ALA A 86 -43.29 15.87 -0.43
C ALA A 86 -42.95 17.37 -0.22
N ALA A 87 -42.44 17.96 -1.33
CA ALA A 87 -42.32 19.38 -1.73
C ALA A 87 -41.17 20.22 -1.13
N ASP A 88 -40.47 21.11 -1.85
CA ASP A 88 -40.32 21.49 -3.26
C ASP A 88 -39.15 22.50 -3.32
N ASP A 89 -38.62 22.74 -4.51
CA ASP A 89 -38.07 24.00 -5.02
C ASP A 89 -36.58 24.04 -5.42
N SER A 90 -36.43 24.72 -6.56
CA SER A 90 -35.44 24.60 -7.61
C SER A 90 -34.29 25.60 -7.42
N ALA A 91 -33.08 25.22 -7.86
CA ALA A 91 -32.21 26.12 -8.63
C ALA A 91 -31.04 25.35 -9.24
N THR A 92 -31.01 25.43 -10.57
CA THR A 92 -29.96 25.04 -11.51
C THR A 92 -28.58 25.59 -11.12
N ASP A 93 -27.56 24.73 -11.09
CA ASP A 93 -26.29 25.07 -11.75
C ASP A 93 -25.59 23.78 -12.25
N ALA A 94 -24.98 23.90 -13.42
CA ALA A 94 -24.49 22.81 -14.24
C ALA A 94 -23.31 22.09 -13.59
N ALA A 95 -23.54 20.86 -13.11
CA ALA A 95 -22.47 19.91 -12.84
C ALA A 95 -22.24 19.09 -14.11
N ASP A 96 -21.12 19.40 -14.76
CA ASP A 96 -20.46 18.59 -15.75
C ASP A 96 -20.48 17.13 -15.29
N SER A 97 -21.34 16.32 -15.93
CA SER A 97 -21.45 14.90 -15.66
C SER A 97 -20.27 14.22 -16.36
N ASP A 98 -19.15 14.16 -15.66
CA ASP A 98 -18.18 13.10 -15.92
C ASP A 98 -18.78 11.80 -15.37
N ALA A 99 -19.67 11.22 -16.18
CA ALA A 99 -20.08 9.84 -16.00
C ALA A 99 -18.81 8.99 -16.02
N PRO A 100 -18.67 7.99 -15.13
CA PRO A 100 -17.50 7.11 -15.16
C PRO A 100 -17.41 6.52 -16.56
N ALA A 101 -16.32 6.81 -17.26
CA ALA A 101 -15.92 6.01 -18.39
C ALA A 101 -15.73 4.59 -17.84
N GLU A 102 -16.57 3.67 -18.29
CA GLU A 102 -16.26 2.24 -18.26
C GLU A 102 -14.99 2.07 -19.09
N ASP A 103 -13.84 2.07 -18.42
CA ASP A 103 -12.55 1.81 -19.06
C ASP A 103 -12.17 0.35 -18.85
N SER A 104 -11.80 -0.24 -19.98
CA SER A 104 -11.25 -1.56 -20.22
C SER A 104 -10.33 -2.05 -19.09
N GLY A 105 -10.47 -3.33 -18.74
CA GLY A 105 -9.70 -3.99 -17.69
C GLY A 105 -8.18 -3.90 -17.87
N ASP A 106 -7.61 -2.96 -17.12
CA ASP A 106 -6.26 -2.91 -16.61
C ASP A 106 -6.42 -2.41 -15.16
N ASP A 107 -6.29 -3.30 -14.16
CA ASP A 107 -6.64 -3.02 -12.75
C ASP A 107 -5.64 -2.02 -12.12
N SER A 108 -5.86 -0.73 -12.40
CA SER A 108 -5.16 0.39 -11.77
C SER A 108 -6.04 1.05 -10.72
N TYR A 109 -5.41 1.52 -9.65
CA TYR A 109 -6.05 2.09 -8.47
C TYR A 109 -5.72 3.56 -8.31
N GLY A 110 -6.64 4.34 -7.77
CA GLY A 110 -6.37 5.72 -7.36
C GLY A 110 -5.52 5.77 -6.09
N PHE A 111 -4.83 6.89 -5.86
CA PHE A 111 -4.00 7.08 -4.67
C PHE A 111 -4.75 7.02 -3.33
N ASP A 112 -6.06 7.23 -3.32
CA ASP A 112 -6.89 7.17 -2.12
C ASP A 112 -7.51 5.77 -1.87
N ASP A 113 -7.25 4.81 -2.77
CA ASP A 113 -7.79 3.46 -2.66
C ASP A 113 -7.05 2.62 -1.61
N THR A 114 -7.73 1.59 -1.14
CA THR A 114 -7.15 0.56 -0.26
C THR A 114 -7.31 -0.80 -0.92
N ILE A 115 -6.19 -1.51 -1.08
CA ILE A 115 -6.12 -2.77 -1.81
C ILE A 115 -5.91 -3.89 -0.84
N ALA A 116 -6.72 -4.94 -0.96
CA ALA A 116 -6.55 -6.18 -0.24
C ALA A 116 -5.90 -7.22 -1.16
N TYR A 117 -4.82 -7.82 -0.69
CA TYR A 117 -4.12 -8.92 -1.36
C TYR A 117 -4.65 -10.27 -0.87
N ASP A 118 -4.47 -11.31 -1.67
CA ASP A 118 -4.92 -12.69 -1.37
C ASP A 118 -4.34 -13.26 -0.07
N ASN A 119 -3.22 -12.72 0.41
CA ASN A 119 -2.55 -13.10 1.66
C ASN A 119 -3.11 -12.37 2.91
N ASP A 120 -4.28 -11.74 2.80
CA ASP A 120 -4.92 -10.93 3.84
C ASP A 120 -4.09 -9.72 4.31
N VAL A 121 -3.21 -9.20 3.45
CA VAL A 121 -2.56 -7.90 3.66
C VAL A 121 -3.36 -6.81 2.96
N GLU A 122 -3.54 -5.67 3.63
CA GLU A 122 -4.08 -4.47 2.99
C GLU A 122 -3.02 -3.38 2.88
N ILE A 123 -2.98 -2.71 1.72
CA ILE A 123 -2.11 -1.57 1.46
C ILE A 123 -2.94 -0.37 1.02
N SER A 124 -2.59 0.80 1.53
CA SER A 124 -3.11 2.09 1.09
C SER A 124 -1.99 3.13 1.06
N LEU A 125 -2.11 4.11 0.18
CA LEU A 125 -1.20 5.24 0.09
C LEU A 125 -1.85 6.46 0.74
N THR A 126 -1.06 7.25 1.47
CA THR A 126 -1.56 8.47 2.13
C THR A 126 -0.55 9.60 2.05
N LYS A 127 -1.02 10.84 2.20
CA LYS A 127 -0.18 12.06 2.32
C LYS A 127 0.76 12.28 1.12
N ILE A 128 0.27 12.01 -0.09
CA ILE A 128 1.07 12.22 -1.30
C ILE A 128 1.28 13.73 -1.52
N THR A 129 2.54 14.16 -1.50
CA THR A 129 2.95 15.56 -1.60
C THR A 129 4.27 15.68 -2.35
N ARG A 130 4.54 16.83 -2.98
CA ARG A 130 5.85 17.09 -3.58
C ARG A 130 6.89 17.54 -2.55
N ALA A 131 8.13 17.13 -2.77
CA ALA A 131 9.29 17.55 -2.00
C ALA A 131 10.56 17.58 -2.88
N VAL A 132 11.68 18.00 -2.29
CA VAL A 132 13.02 17.94 -2.91
C VAL A 132 13.96 17.32 -1.88
N SER A 133 14.76 16.34 -2.30
CA SER A 133 15.65 15.62 -1.40
C SER A 133 16.81 16.51 -0.93
N SER A 134 17.38 16.19 0.23
CA SER A 134 18.49 16.94 0.81
C SER A 134 19.79 16.77 0.02
N GLU A 135 20.85 17.48 0.44
CA GLU A 135 22.20 17.28 -0.09
C GLU A 135 22.88 15.99 0.40
N TYR A 136 22.32 15.36 1.43
CA TYR A 136 22.80 14.09 1.98
C TYR A 136 21.98 12.89 1.48
N ALA A 137 20.97 13.16 0.66
CA ALA A 137 20.08 12.17 0.10
C ALA A 137 20.72 11.41 -1.08
N SER A 138 20.14 10.27 -1.39
CA SER A 138 20.39 9.52 -2.62
C SER A 138 19.07 9.32 -3.36
N PRO A 139 18.89 9.89 -4.56
CA PRO A 139 19.72 10.93 -5.19
C PRO A 139 19.62 12.30 -4.47
N GLU A 140 20.67 13.13 -4.54
CA GLU A 140 20.71 14.46 -3.92
C GLU A 140 19.92 15.51 -4.71
N LYS A 141 19.26 16.45 -4.01
CA LYS A 141 18.57 17.62 -4.61
C LYS A 141 17.54 17.27 -5.70
N THR A 142 16.96 16.08 -5.62
CA THR A 142 16.04 15.53 -6.62
C THR A 142 14.60 15.86 -6.24
N PRO A 143 13.78 16.42 -7.16
CA PRO A 143 12.34 16.55 -6.98
C PRO A 143 11.64 15.20 -6.91
N TYR A 144 10.74 15.02 -5.95
CA TYR A 144 10.09 13.74 -5.72
C TYR A 144 8.68 13.87 -5.13
N ALA A 145 7.89 12.81 -5.25
CA ALA A 145 6.63 12.64 -4.53
C ALA A 145 6.90 11.86 -3.23
N LYS A 146 6.60 12.48 -2.09
CA LYS A 146 6.63 11.88 -0.76
C LYS A 146 5.25 11.37 -0.40
N PHE A 147 5.17 10.14 0.11
CA PHE A 147 3.93 9.55 0.59
C PHE A 147 4.19 8.59 1.74
N THR A 148 3.12 8.05 2.33
CA THR A 148 3.18 7.02 3.36
C THR A 148 2.42 5.80 2.91
N ILE A 149 3.10 4.67 2.85
CA ILE A 149 2.53 3.35 2.61
C ILE A 149 2.02 2.83 3.95
N LYS A 150 0.72 2.59 4.05
CA LYS A 150 0.11 1.97 5.22
C LYS A 150 -0.17 0.51 4.92
N ILE A 151 0.43 -0.36 5.72
CA ILE A 151 0.34 -1.82 5.60
C ILE A 151 -0.47 -2.32 6.79
N VAL A 152 -1.49 -3.12 6.55
CA VAL A 152 -2.30 -3.75 7.61
C VAL A 152 -2.28 -5.26 7.40
N ASN A 153 -1.75 -6.00 8.38
CA ASN A 153 -1.78 -7.45 8.36
C ASN A 153 -3.09 -7.94 8.97
N LYS A 154 -4.05 -8.36 8.15
CA LYS A 154 -5.32 -8.94 8.59
C LYS A 154 -5.29 -10.47 8.69
N SER A 155 -4.19 -11.10 8.26
CA SER A 155 -3.98 -12.54 8.40
C SER A 155 -3.84 -12.98 9.86
N ASP A 156 -3.84 -14.29 10.08
CA ASP A 156 -3.56 -14.93 11.36
C ASP A 156 -2.05 -15.23 11.59
N LYS A 157 -1.19 -14.85 10.63
CA LYS A 157 0.26 -15.10 10.65
C LYS A 157 1.04 -13.79 10.78
N LYS A 158 2.34 -13.91 11.05
CA LYS A 158 3.27 -12.78 10.89
C LYS A 158 3.64 -12.63 9.42
N ILE A 159 3.74 -11.40 8.94
CA ILE A 159 4.22 -11.06 7.60
C ILE A 159 5.62 -10.46 7.72
N ASP A 160 6.53 -10.86 6.84
CA ASP A 160 7.88 -10.31 6.74
C ASP A 160 7.85 -9.07 5.83
N ALA A 161 7.94 -7.88 6.42
CA ALA A 161 7.84 -6.63 5.67
C ALA A 161 9.11 -6.33 4.84
N SER A 162 10.20 -7.06 5.07
CA SER A 162 11.42 -6.97 4.25
C SER A 162 11.23 -7.53 2.83
N MET A 163 10.16 -8.32 2.61
CA MET A 163 9.82 -8.89 1.30
C MET A 163 9.01 -7.95 0.41
N MET A 164 8.55 -6.81 0.95
CA MET A 164 7.77 -5.85 0.20
C MET A 164 8.59 -5.30 -0.98
N THR A 165 7.91 -4.93 -2.06
CA THR A 165 8.51 -4.22 -3.20
C THR A 165 7.72 -2.96 -3.49
N VAL A 166 8.43 -1.89 -3.85
CA VAL A 166 7.85 -0.61 -4.25
C VAL A 166 8.67 -0.07 -5.41
N ASN A 167 8.03 0.09 -6.57
CA ASN A 167 8.63 0.69 -7.76
C ASN A 167 7.79 1.87 -8.22
N CYS A 168 8.39 2.77 -8.99
CA CYS A 168 7.72 3.97 -9.45
C CYS A 168 8.04 4.27 -10.90
N ALA A 169 7.06 4.83 -11.60
CA ALA A 169 7.22 5.39 -12.94
C ALA A 169 6.49 6.72 -13.04
N TYR A 170 6.97 7.64 -13.87
CA TYR A 170 6.37 8.97 -14.02
C TYR A 170 6.24 9.40 -15.49
N GLY A 171 5.34 10.37 -15.68
CA GLY A 171 5.06 10.98 -16.98
C GLY A 171 4.33 10.06 -17.95
N ASP A 172 3.88 10.62 -19.06
CA ASP A 172 3.04 9.91 -20.04
C ASP A 172 3.80 8.80 -20.79
N GLU A 173 5.14 8.88 -20.81
CA GLU A 173 6.02 7.88 -21.44
C GLU A 173 6.40 6.74 -20.48
N GLY A 174 5.98 6.77 -19.21
CA GLY A 174 6.26 5.72 -18.23
C GLY A 174 7.74 5.58 -17.90
N LYS A 175 8.44 6.69 -17.62
CA LYS A 175 9.85 6.65 -17.24
C LYS A 175 9.99 6.07 -15.84
N GLU A 176 10.85 5.07 -15.66
CA GLU A 176 11.18 4.54 -14.34
C GLU A 176 11.75 5.66 -13.45
N GLY A 177 11.22 5.76 -12.23
CA GLY A 177 11.62 6.75 -11.24
C GLY A 177 12.45 6.11 -10.14
N GLU A 178 13.52 6.78 -9.74
CA GLU A 178 14.36 6.31 -8.63
C GLU A 178 13.66 6.47 -7.27
N SER A 179 13.98 5.57 -6.35
CA SER A 179 13.57 5.72 -4.94
C SER A 179 14.46 6.74 -4.23
N ILE A 180 13.85 7.57 -3.39
CA ILE A 180 14.58 8.59 -2.61
C ILE A 180 14.92 8.05 -1.23
N TYR A 181 16.21 8.07 -0.90
CA TYR A 181 16.73 7.79 0.44
C TYR A 181 17.26 9.08 1.06
N ASP A 182 16.70 9.48 2.20
CA ASP A 182 17.00 10.73 2.91
C ASP A 182 16.59 10.60 4.38
N ASP A 183 16.75 11.66 5.19
CA ASP A 183 16.26 11.68 6.57
C ASP A 183 14.75 11.38 6.65
N GLY A 184 14.41 10.29 7.34
CA GLY A 184 13.03 9.78 7.45
C GLY A 184 12.49 9.13 6.17
N LEU A 185 13.36 8.77 5.23
CA LEU A 185 13.11 7.94 4.05
C LEU A 185 14.16 6.82 4.01
N ASP A 186 14.10 5.93 4.99
CA ASP A 186 15.15 4.93 5.25
C ASP A 186 15.04 3.66 4.39
N GLY A 187 14.11 3.64 3.43
CA GLY A 187 13.79 2.46 2.65
C GLY A 187 12.74 1.57 3.29
N LEU A 188 12.69 0.32 2.83
CA LEU A 188 11.69 -0.64 3.27
C LEU A 188 12.05 -1.18 4.66
N PRO A 189 11.03 -1.47 5.49
CA PRO A 189 11.25 -1.90 6.86
C PRO A 189 11.83 -3.32 6.92
N ASP A 190 12.95 -3.49 7.64
CA ASP A 190 13.49 -4.79 7.99
C ASP A 190 12.87 -5.30 9.31
N THR A 191 11.58 -5.70 9.23
CA THR A 191 10.83 -6.17 10.40
C THR A 191 9.66 -7.07 10.03
N ASN A 192 9.04 -7.68 11.04
CA ASN A 192 7.82 -8.46 10.88
C ASN A 192 6.60 -7.68 11.39
N ILE A 193 5.46 -7.79 10.68
CA ILE A 193 4.16 -7.27 11.12
C ILE A 193 3.35 -8.44 11.69
N LEU A 194 3.04 -8.39 12.99
CA LEU A 194 2.21 -9.41 13.64
C LEU A 194 0.74 -9.32 13.17
N ALA A 195 0.01 -10.43 13.32
CA ALA A 195 -1.42 -10.50 13.03
C ALA A 195 -2.22 -9.36 13.68
N GLY A 196 -3.10 -8.72 12.92
CA GLY A 196 -3.94 -7.60 13.35
C GLY A 196 -3.19 -6.28 13.59
N ARG A 197 -1.88 -6.22 13.29
CA ARG A 197 -1.07 -5.00 13.44
C ARG A 197 -0.88 -4.31 12.11
N SER A 198 -0.52 -3.04 12.19
CA SER A 198 -0.23 -2.20 11.02
C SER A 198 1.15 -1.56 11.13
N LEU A 199 1.72 -1.24 9.98
CA LEU A 199 2.95 -0.48 9.83
C LEU A 199 2.71 0.70 8.88
N SER A 200 3.43 1.80 9.08
CA SER A 200 3.40 2.95 8.18
C SER A 200 4.83 3.28 7.78
N VAL A 201 5.08 3.29 6.47
CA VAL A 201 6.41 3.44 5.90
C VAL A 201 6.42 4.71 5.05
N PRO A 202 7.21 5.74 5.40
CA PRO A 202 7.40 6.88 4.54
C PRO A 202 8.23 6.45 3.32
N TRP A 203 7.79 6.87 2.13
CA TRP A 203 8.45 6.55 0.86
C TRP A 203 8.55 7.79 -0.01
N GLY A 204 9.55 7.80 -0.90
CA GLY A 204 9.77 8.86 -1.86
C GLY A 204 10.09 8.28 -3.24
N CYS A 205 9.38 8.74 -4.26
CA CYS A 205 9.65 8.38 -5.65
C CYS A 205 9.97 9.63 -6.46
N GLU A 206 11.04 9.57 -7.24
CA GLU A 206 11.42 10.63 -8.17
C GLU A 206 10.22 11.08 -8.99
N LEU A 207 10.04 12.40 -9.06
CA LEU A 207 9.00 13.03 -9.87
C LEU A 207 9.51 14.41 -10.30
N PRO A 208 10.07 14.53 -11.51
CA PRO A 208 10.56 15.80 -12.02
C PRO A 208 9.49 16.90 -11.97
N LYS A 209 9.92 18.17 -11.80
CA LYS A 209 9.00 19.30 -11.60
C LYS A 209 7.99 19.52 -12.74
N GLY A 210 8.34 19.10 -13.96
CA GLY A 210 7.46 19.20 -15.13
C GLY A 210 6.46 18.06 -15.26
N GLU A 211 6.67 16.96 -14.54
CA GLU A 211 5.85 15.75 -14.59
C GLU A 211 4.82 15.78 -13.48
N SER A 212 3.60 15.35 -13.78
CA SER A 212 2.51 15.30 -12.79
C SER A 212 1.87 13.93 -12.64
N PHE A 213 1.93 13.09 -13.67
CA PHE A 213 1.47 11.71 -13.60
C PHE A 213 2.52 10.86 -12.89
N LEU A 214 2.07 10.05 -11.94
CA LEU A 214 2.88 9.10 -11.19
C LEU A 214 2.15 7.76 -11.12
N GLN A 215 2.91 6.70 -11.34
CA GLN A 215 2.55 5.31 -11.13
C GLN A 215 3.40 4.76 -9.98
N ILE A 216 2.76 4.09 -9.04
CA ILE A 216 3.38 3.45 -7.88
C ILE A 216 2.95 2.00 -7.87
N GLU A 217 3.91 1.11 -7.96
CA GLU A 217 3.71 -0.34 -7.96
C GLU A 217 4.08 -0.88 -6.59
N VAL A 218 3.17 -1.62 -5.96
CA VAL A 218 3.40 -2.18 -4.62
C VAL A 218 3.00 -3.65 -4.58
N ALA A 219 3.86 -4.49 -4.00
CA ALA A 219 3.52 -5.87 -3.64
C ALA A 219 4.07 -6.18 -2.24
N PRO A 220 3.28 -6.81 -1.35
CA PRO A 220 3.70 -7.12 0.03
C PRO A 220 4.77 -8.22 0.10
N ASP A 221 4.88 -9.05 -0.93
CA ASP A 221 5.86 -10.12 -1.09
C ASP A 221 6.06 -10.43 -2.59
N TYR A 222 6.96 -11.37 -2.90
CA TYR A 222 7.28 -11.77 -4.28
C TYR A 222 6.26 -12.71 -4.94
N GLU A 223 5.27 -13.20 -4.19
CA GLU A 223 4.26 -14.15 -4.69
C GLU A 223 2.93 -13.46 -5.02
N SER A 224 2.69 -12.30 -4.40
CA SER A 224 1.51 -11.47 -4.58
C SER A 224 1.51 -10.76 -5.94
N GLU A 225 0.32 -10.58 -6.52
CA GLU A 225 0.16 -9.72 -7.69
C GLU A 225 0.46 -8.26 -7.32
N THR A 226 1.22 -7.56 -8.16
CA THR A 226 1.58 -6.15 -7.94
C THR A 226 0.36 -5.25 -8.15
N ALA A 227 0.00 -4.48 -7.12
CA ALA A 227 -1.00 -3.43 -7.26
C ALA A 227 -0.38 -2.18 -7.90
N ILE A 228 -1.08 -1.59 -8.86
CA ILE A 228 -0.62 -0.41 -9.58
C ILE A 228 -1.50 0.78 -9.18
N PHE A 229 -0.94 1.73 -8.43
CA PHE A 229 -1.60 2.98 -8.09
C PHE A 229 -1.20 4.07 -9.08
N THR A 230 -2.15 4.80 -9.65
CA THR A 230 -1.89 5.88 -10.59
C THR A 230 -2.63 7.15 -10.20
N GLY A 231 -2.08 8.29 -10.62
CA GLY A 231 -2.75 9.57 -10.42
C GLY A 231 -1.86 10.77 -10.68
N LYS A 232 -2.45 11.95 -10.54
CA LYS A 232 -1.74 13.23 -10.67
C LYS A 232 -1.32 13.76 -9.30
N VAL A 233 -0.03 14.06 -9.14
CA VAL A 233 0.53 14.72 -7.96
C VAL A 233 0.62 16.23 -8.20
N LYS A 234 -0.09 16.99 -7.38
CA LYS A 234 -0.13 18.47 -7.44
C LYS A 234 1.05 19.08 -6.70
#